data_AF-A2GN67-F1
#
_entry.id   AF-A2GN67-F1
#
_cell.length_a   1.000
_cell.length_b   1.000
_cell.length_c   1.000
_cell.angle_alpha   90.00
_cell.angle_beta   90.00
_cell.angle_gamma   90.00
#
_symmetry.space_group_name_H-M   'P 1'
#
loop_
_entity.id
_entity.type
_entity.pdbx_description
1 polymer ?
#
loop_
_entity_poly.entity_id
_entity_poly.type
_entity_poly.pdbx_seq_one_letter_code
_entity_poly.pdbx_strand_id
1 'polypeptide(L)'
;MNVLLSWSGDLFNLGPAIYAVVNAHPDQHISFYITTVNADLLPKYKTHFAERPILNTKFYFETYQTRYLTKRIWIVGYDTYIRIVFPNAHPEMERFLQLDGDAIVVQDIKDMYFHDFNNQSAIVVFDFARRFEGFKNYFNAGVMVFNNFKYINDNILNKSIEYLKWLNGHMGRWYNDQRVLNKMFIDSRIVFPQKYNEFDFRKFGNNTKIFHFYRAKCKPYNQKCNRTQAPYKLWDCFYKTYKEKPLLWRDTRNITICTNEMFN
;
A
#
# COMPACT_ATOMS: atom_id res chain seq x y z
N MET A 1 -4.63 -5.27 -12.55
CA MET A 1 -3.69 -4.76 -11.53
C MET A 1 -3.76 -5.65 -10.29
N ASN A 2 -2.62 -6.08 -9.77
CA ASN A 2 -2.49 -6.76 -8.48
C ASN A 2 -2.13 -5.74 -7.41
N VAL A 3 -2.90 -5.67 -6.32
CA VAL A 3 -2.73 -4.71 -5.24
C VAL A 3 -2.58 -5.45 -3.92
N LEU A 4 -1.43 -5.29 -3.28
CA LEU A 4 -1.12 -5.84 -1.96
C LEU A 4 -1.48 -4.83 -0.87
N LEU A 5 -2.33 -5.25 0.05
CA LEU A 5 -2.71 -4.52 1.26
C LEU A 5 -2.40 -5.40 2.48
N SER A 6 -1.51 -4.95 3.36
CA SER A 6 -1.18 -5.66 4.60
C SER A 6 -1.86 -5.00 5.79
N TRP A 7 -2.79 -5.73 6.43
CA TRP A 7 -3.73 -5.16 7.39
C TRP A 7 -4.16 -6.17 8.46
N SER A 8 -3.91 -5.85 9.73
CA SER A 8 -4.37 -6.62 10.90
C SER A 8 -5.45 -5.88 11.71
N GLY A 9 -6.15 -4.92 11.09
CA GLY A 9 -7.16 -4.10 11.76
C GLY A 9 -8.59 -4.41 11.34
N ASP A 10 -9.50 -3.50 11.69
CA ASP A 10 -10.88 -3.52 11.21
C ASP A 10 -10.93 -3.23 9.69
N LEU A 11 -11.68 -4.02 8.91
CA LEU A 11 -11.85 -3.82 7.47
C LEU A 11 -12.52 -2.50 7.13
N PHE A 12 -13.38 -1.96 7.99
CA PHE A 12 -13.97 -0.65 7.74
C PHE A 12 -12.91 0.45 7.60
N ASN A 13 -11.74 0.26 8.20
CA ASN A 13 -10.62 1.20 8.10
C ASN A 13 -9.76 0.95 6.85
N LEU A 14 -9.80 -0.25 6.26
CA LEU A 14 -9.14 -0.56 4.98
C LEU A 14 -10.02 -0.25 3.77
N GLY A 15 -11.34 -0.29 3.96
CA GLY A 15 -12.34 -0.04 2.93
C GLY A 15 -12.11 1.22 2.09
N PRO A 16 -11.74 2.38 2.69
CA PRO A 16 -11.42 3.58 1.93
C PRO A 16 -10.29 3.41 0.91
N ALA A 17 -9.21 2.71 1.27
CA ALA A 17 -8.10 2.45 0.35
C ALA A 17 -8.55 1.56 -0.83
N ILE A 18 -9.35 0.53 -0.54
CA ILE A 18 -9.92 -0.38 -1.57
C ILE A 18 -10.86 0.38 -2.51
N TYR A 19 -11.82 1.13 -1.96
CA TYR A 19 -12.79 1.87 -2.76
C TYR A 19 -12.13 2.99 -3.56
N ALA A 20 -11.09 3.64 -3.03
CA ALA A 20 -10.32 4.62 -3.77
C ALA A 20 -9.63 4.00 -5.01
N VAL A 21 -9.03 2.82 -4.86
CA VAL A 21 -8.44 2.08 -5.99
C VAL A 21 -9.50 1.69 -7.03
N VAL A 22 -10.64 1.16 -6.61
CA VAL A 22 -11.73 0.77 -7.52
C VAL A 22 -12.30 1.99 -8.25
N ASN A 23 -12.55 3.07 -7.51
CA ASN A 23 -13.09 4.32 -8.04
C ASN A 23 -12.20 4.93 -9.14
N ALA A 24 -10.88 4.89 -8.93
CA ALA A 24 -9.92 5.47 -9.86
C ALA A 24 -9.73 4.66 -11.16
N HIS A 25 -10.21 3.41 -11.21
CA HIS A 25 -9.96 2.49 -12.33
C HIS A 25 -11.20 1.66 -12.73
N PRO A 26 -12.26 2.33 -13.21
CA PRO A 26 -13.53 1.67 -13.51
C PRO A 26 -13.43 0.60 -14.61
N ASP A 27 -12.42 0.70 -15.47
CA ASP A 27 -12.14 -0.15 -16.63
C ASP A 27 -11.16 -1.31 -16.35
N GLN A 28 -10.49 -1.34 -15.19
CA GLN A 28 -9.40 -2.31 -14.94
C GLN A 28 -9.80 -3.51 -14.10
N HIS A 29 -9.42 -4.73 -14.51
CA HIS A 29 -9.51 -5.86 -13.59
C HIS A 29 -8.54 -5.67 -12.42
N ILE A 30 -9.02 -5.77 -11.18
CA ILE A 30 -8.21 -5.55 -9.97
C ILE A 30 -8.24 -6.79 -9.08
N SER A 31 -7.07 -7.35 -8.80
CA SER A 31 -6.91 -8.40 -7.80
C SER A 31 -6.33 -7.80 -6.54
N PHE A 32 -7.09 -7.84 -5.44
CA PHE A 32 -6.66 -7.39 -4.12
C PHE A 32 -6.14 -8.59 -3.33
N TYR A 33 -4.90 -8.50 -2.86
CA TYR A 33 -4.30 -9.42 -1.92
C TYR A 33 -4.35 -8.76 -0.54
N ILE A 34 -5.36 -9.13 0.25
CA ILE A 34 -5.56 -8.65 1.61
C ILE A 34 -4.86 -9.62 2.55
N THR A 35 -3.74 -9.18 3.10
CA THR A 35 -2.81 -10.01 3.85
C THR A 35 -2.75 -9.58 5.32
N THR A 36 -2.49 -10.52 6.22
CA THR A 36 -2.39 -10.25 7.65
C THR A 36 -1.44 -11.21 8.34
N VAL A 37 -0.91 -10.83 9.50
CA VAL A 37 -0.22 -11.77 10.41
C VAL A 37 -1.18 -12.48 11.37
N ASN A 38 -2.46 -12.11 11.40
CA ASN A 38 -3.48 -12.66 12.27
C ASN A 38 -4.49 -13.51 11.49
N ALA A 39 -4.35 -14.84 11.58
CA ALA A 39 -5.19 -15.77 10.83
C ALA A 39 -6.67 -15.76 11.22
N ASP A 40 -6.98 -15.36 12.45
CA ASP A 40 -8.36 -15.30 12.95
C ASP A 40 -9.18 -14.23 12.23
N LEU A 41 -8.53 -13.28 11.54
CA LEU A 41 -9.19 -12.24 10.76
C LEU A 41 -9.66 -12.74 9.39
N LEU A 42 -9.04 -13.79 8.83
CA LEU A 42 -9.35 -14.23 7.47
C LEU A 42 -10.81 -14.65 7.24
N PRO A 43 -11.46 -15.43 8.13
CA PRO A 43 -12.86 -15.79 7.94
C PRO A 43 -13.76 -14.54 7.88
N LYS A 44 -13.55 -13.60 8.81
CA LYS A 44 -14.28 -12.32 8.83
C LYS A 44 -14.07 -11.55 7.53
N TYR A 45 -12.85 -11.53 7.01
CA TYR A 45 -12.55 -10.82 5.77
C TYR A 45 -13.23 -11.48 4.56
N LYS A 46 -13.12 -12.81 4.45
CA LYS A 46 -13.76 -13.59 3.39
C LYS A 46 -15.27 -13.39 3.36
N THR A 47 -15.94 -13.53 4.52
CA THR A 47 -17.39 -13.29 4.62
C THR A 47 -17.74 -11.87 4.21
N HIS A 48 -16.98 -10.88 4.69
CA HIS A 48 -17.25 -9.47 4.39
C HIS A 48 -17.24 -9.15 2.89
N PHE A 49 -16.29 -9.71 2.12
CA PHE A 49 -16.22 -9.45 0.68
C PHE A 49 -17.06 -10.40 -0.16
N ALA A 50 -17.40 -11.59 0.34
CA ALA A 50 -18.39 -12.47 -0.30
C ALA A 50 -19.79 -11.81 -0.33
N GLU A 51 -20.16 -11.09 0.74
CA GLU A 51 -21.42 -10.35 0.84
C GLU A 51 -21.38 -8.99 0.11
N ARG A 52 -20.21 -8.55 -0.34
CA ARG A 52 -19.97 -7.22 -0.92
C ARG A 52 -19.19 -7.32 -2.24
N PRO A 53 -19.72 -8.06 -3.23
CA PRO A 53 -19.05 -8.24 -4.51
C PRO A 53 -18.87 -6.89 -5.23
N ILE A 54 -17.70 -6.72 -5.84
CA ILE A 54 -17.37 -5.59 -6.71
C ILE A 54 -17.03 -6.15 -8.10
N LEU A 55 -17.72 -5.67 -9.13
CA LEU A 55 -17.52 -6.10 -10.51
C LEU A 55 -16.05 -5.95 -10.94
N ASN A 56 -15.55 -6.91 -11.72
CA ASN A 56 -14.17 -6.92 -12.22
C ASN A 56 -13.10 -6.83 -11.13
N THR A 57 -13.40 -7.37 -9.94
CA THR A 57 -12.41 -7.54 -8.88
C THR A 57 -12.32 -8.98 -8.42
N LYS A 58 -11.14 -9.36 -7.91
CA LYS A 58 -10.91 -10.60 -7.18
C LYS A 58 -10.27 -10.26 -5.84
N PHE A 59 -10.65 -10.99 -4.80
CA PHE A 59 -10.09 -10.83 -3.47
C PHE A 59 -9.41 -12.13 -3.04
N TYR A 60 -8.14 -12.02 -2.67
CA TYR A 60 -7.33 -13.06 -2.06
C TYR A 60 -7.08 -12.69 -0.61
N PHE A 61 -7.21 -13.67 0.29
CA PHE A 61 -7.11 -13.48 1.73
C PHE A 61 -6.08 -14.45 2.29
N GLU A 62 -4.97 -13.90 2.75
CA GLU A 62 -3.78 -14.69 3.07
C GLU A 62 -3.17 -14.29 4.41
N THR A 63 -2.54 -15.27 5.04
CA THR A 63 -1.79 -15.07 6.28
C THR A 63 -0.33 -15.32 6.09
N TYR A 64 0.48 -14.50 6.74
CA TYR A 64 1.94 -14.58 6.68
C TYR A 64 2.52 -14.54 8.08
N GLN A 65 3.49 -15.41 8.33
CA GLN A 65 4.31 -15.35 9.53
C GLN A 65 5.54 -14.50 9.24
N THR A 66 5.62 -13.29 9.78
CA THR A 66 6.79 -12.40 9.58
C THR A 66 7.57 -12.15 10.86
N ARG A 67 7.14 -12.74 11.98
CA ARG A 67 7.82 -12.62 13.29
C ARG A 67 9.24 -13.17 13.29
N TYR A 68 9.54 -14.12 12.41
CA TYR A 68 10.88 -14.67 12.31
C TYR A 68 11.89 -13.69 11.68
N LEU A 69 11.42 -12.68 10.95
CA LEU A 69 12.26 -11.71 10.25
C LEU A 69 12.95 -10.74 11.22
N THR A 70 12.27 -10.39 12.31
CA THR A 70 12.78 -9.44 13.30
C THR A 70 12.15 -9.68 14.66
N LYS A 71 12.95 -9.52 15.72
CA LYS A 71 12.46 -9.45 17.10
C LYS A 71 12.31 -8.01 17.60
N ARG A 72 12.80 -7.04 16.82
CA ARG A 72 12.86 -5.61 17.16
C ARG A 72 11.81 -4.86 16.36
N ILE A 73 10.66 -4.66 16.99
CA ILE A 73 9.63 -3.73 16.54
C ILE A 73 9.65 -2.53 17.49
N TRP A 74 9.68 -1.32 16.92
CA TRP A 74 9.58 -0.09 17.70
C TRP A 74 8.21 0.57 17.55
N ILE A 75 7.71 0.73 16.32
CA ILE A 75 6.47 1.47 16.03
C ILE A 75 5.52 0.72 15.09
N VAL A 76 6.03 -0.13 14.18
CA VAL A 76 5.25 -0.71 13.08
C VAL A 76 5.04 -2.20 13.28
N GLY A 77 3.79 -2.67 13.16
CA GLY A 77 3.41 -4.07 13.34
C GLY A 77 4.07 -5.01 12.33
N TYR A 78 4.04 -6.31 12.64
CA TYR A 78 4.66 -7.37 11.81
C TYR A 78 4.10 -7.44 10.38
N ASP A 79 2.88 -6.96 10.14
CA ASP A 79 2.25 -6.89 8.83
C ASP A 79 3.09 -6.12 7.80
N THR A 80 3.85 -5.12 8.24
CA THR A 80 4.65 -4.30 7.32
C THR A 80 5.72 -5.11 6.58
N TYR A 81 6.18 -6.21 7.18
CA TYR A 81 7.18 -7.09 6.58
C TYR A 81 6.58 -8.09 5.59
N ILE A 82 5.25 -8.17 5.45
CA ILE A 82 4.63 -9.07 4.48
C ILE A 82 5.10 -8.73 3.07
N ARG A 83 5.25 -7.44 2.75
CA ARG A 83 5.77 -6.98 1.44
C ARG A 83 7.18 -7.50 1.08
N ILE A 84 7.96 -7.95 2.07
CA ILE A 84 9.28 -8.56 1.86
C ILE A 84 9.16 -10.04 1.46
N VAL A 85 8.19 -10.76 2.03
CA VAL A 85 8.00 -12.21 1.79
C VAL A 85 7.02 -12.51 0.67
N PHE A 86 6.07 -11.59 0.42
CA PHE A 86 5.01 -11.73 -0.58
C PHE A 86 5.56 -12.07 -1.99
N PRO A 87 6.63 -11.43 -2.48
CA PRO A 87 7.21 -11.78 -3.77
C PRO A 87 7.48 -13.28 -3.99
N ASN A 88 8.09 -13.94 -3.01
CA ASN A 88 8.45 -15.35 -3.08
C ASN A 88 7.27 -16.29 -2.85
N ALA A 89 6.17 -15.79 -2.27
CA ALA A 89 4.94 -16.56 -2.10
C ALA A 89 4.08 -16.57 -3.37
N HIS A 90 4.25 -15.58 -4.25
CA HIS A 90 3.55 -15.45 -5.53
C HIS A 90 4.55 -15.36 -6.69
N PRO A 91 5.37 -16.40 -6.93
CA PRO A 91 6.45 -16.34 -7.93
C PRO A 91 5.96 -16.21 -9.37
N GLU A 92 4.72 -16.58 -9.65
CA GLU A 92 4.06 -16.45 -10.95
C GLU A 92 3.65 -15.01 -11.27
N MET A 93 3.59 -14.15 -10.26
CA MET A 93 3.20 -12.76 -10.45
C MET A 93 4.33 -11.98 -11.10
N GLU A 94 4.07 -11.26 -12.19
CA GLU A 94 5.07 -10.38 -12.81
C GLU A 94 5.31 -9.11 -11.98
N ARG A 95 4.21 -8.50 -11.51
CA ARG A 95 4.22 -7.23 -10.77
C ARG A 95 3.03 -7.07 -9.83
N PHE A 96 3.22 -6.27 -8.79
CA PHE A 96 2.14 -5.79 -7.92
C PHE A 96 2.41 -4.38 -7.40
N LEU A 97 1.32 -3.69 -7.06
CA LEU A 97 1.32 -2.46 -6.30
C LEU A 97 1.25 -2.81 -4.81
N GLN A 98 2.29 -2.46 -4.05
CA GLN A 98 2.18 -2.31 -2.60
C GLN A 98 1.51 -0.98 -2.29
N LEU A 99 0.42 -1.02 -1.52
CA LEU A 99 -0.27 0.16 -1.01
C LEU A 99 -0.46 0.05 0.50
N ASP A 100 -0.02 1.06 1.25
CA ASP A 100 -0.31 1.10 2.69
C ASP A 100 -1.82 1.36 2.92
N GLY A 101 -2.37 0.73 3.96
CA GLY A 101 -3.80 0.79 4.26
C GLY A 101 -4.31 2.19 4.62
N ASP A 102 -3.42 3.15 4.87
CA ASP A 102 -3.70 4.57 5.10
C ASP A 102 -3.28 5.46 3.93
N ALA A 103 -3.43 4.95 2.71
CA ALA A 103 -3.33 5.72 1.48
C ALA A 103 -4.66 5.72 0.69
N ILE A 104 -4.89 6.78 -0.09
CA ILE A 104 -6.05 6.92 -0.97
C ILE A 104 -5.59 7.22 -2.39
N VAL A 105 -6.03 6.40 -3.33
CA VAL A 105 -5.82 6.62 -4.76
C VAL A 105 -6.87 7.62 -5.26
N VAL A 106 -6.42 8.79 -5.67
CA VAL A 106 -7.26 9.93 -6.03
C VAL A 106 -7.62 9.88 -7.51
N GLN A 107 -6.72 9.38 -8.35
CA GLN A 107 -6.85 9.35 -9.80
C GLN A 107 -6.21 8.09 -10.38
N ASP A 108 -6.44 7.84 -11.67
CA ASP A 108 -5.79 6.77 -12.43
C ASP A 108 -4.26 6.80 -12.28
N ILE A 109 -3.70 5.63 -11.97
CA ILE A 109 -2.26 5.36 -11.78
C ILE A 109 -1.75 4.26 -12.73
N LYS A 110 -2.46 3.99 -13.83
CA LYS A 110 -2.07 2.95 -14.80
C LYS A 110 -0.68 3.24 -15.37
N ASP A 111 -0.38 4.51 -15.59
CA ASP A 111 0.93 4.96 -16.07
C ASP A 111 2.09 4.57 -15.14
N MET A 112 1.89 4.60 -13.82
CA MET A 112 2.85 4.10 -12.85
C MET A 112 2.85 2.57 -12.77
N TYR A 113 1.67 1.95 -12.70
CA TYR A 113 1.56 0.50 -12.54
C TYR A 113 2.14 -0.28 -13.73
N PHE A 114 1.88 0.19 -14.96
CA PHE A 114 2.32 -0.43 -16.20
C PHE A 114 3.61 0.14 -16.77
N HIS A 115 4.30 1.02 -16.03
CA HIS A 115 5.60 1.51 -16.46
C HIS A 115 6.59 0.36 -16.67
N ASP A 116 7.45 0.49 -17.68
CA ASP A 116 8.51 -0.47 -17.93
C ASP A 116 9.57 -0.36 -16.83
N PHE A 117 9.90 -1.49 -16.22
CA PHE A 117 10.91 -1.53 -15.18
C PHE A 117 12.32 -1.26 -15.68
N ASN A 118 12.62 -1.37 -16.99
CA ASN A 118 13.98 -1.18 -17.53
C ASN A 118 15.04 -1.94 -16.70
N ASN A 119 14.73 -3.21 -16.38
CA ASN A 119 15.53 -4.08 -15.51
C ASN A 119 15.79 -3.55 -14.08
N GLN A 120 14.95 -2.64 -13.56
CA GLN A 120 14.97 -2.16 -12.17
C GLN A 120 14.04 -3.01 -11.27
N SER A 121 14.33 -3.08 -9.98
CA SER A 121 13.60 -3.96 -9.03
C SER A 121 12.26 -3.38 -8.58
N ALA A 122 12.10 -2.07 -8.62
CA ALA A 122 10.85 -1.42 -8.22
C ALA A 122 10.70 -0.02 -8.82
N ILE A 123 9.45 0.43 -8.86
CA ILE A 123 9.08 1.83 -9.01
C ILE A 123 8.70 2.36 -7.64
N VAL A 124 9.28 3.48 -7.24
CA VAL A 124 9.12 4.06 -5.91
C VAL A 124 8.90 5.56 -5.97
N VAL A 125 8.50 6.15 -4.84
CA VAL A 125 8.45 7.60 -4.67
C VAL A 125 9.33 8.00 -3.49
N PHE A 126 10.10 9.07 -3.64
CA PHE A 126 10.95 9.55 -2.55
C PHE A 126 10.14 9.90 -1.30
N ASP A 127 10.75 9.60 -0.16
CA ASP A 127 10.26 10.02 1.14
C ASP A 127 10.49 11.54 1.31
N PHE A 128 9.77 12.16 2.24
CA PHE A 128 10.02 13.55 2.63
C PHE A 128 11.45 13.70 3.15
N ALA A 129 11.91 12.72 3.93
CA ALA A 129 13.26 12.65 4.45
C ALA A 129 14.16 12.04 3.37
N ARG A 130 14.49 12.83 2.34
CA ARG A 130 15.38 12.40 1.22
C ARG A 130 16.73 11.86 1.68
N ARG A 131 17.15 12.17 2.91
CA ARG A 131 18.30 11.54 3.58
C ARG A 131 17.83 11.02 4.94
N PHE A 132 17.81 9.70 5.11
CA PHE A 132 17.36 9.05 6.33
C PHE A 132 18.06 7.71 6.51
N GLU A 133 18.31 7.29 7.76
CA GLU A 133 18.96 6.01 8.09
C GLU A 133 20.29 5.71 7.39
N GLY A 134 21.04 6.74 7.03
CA GLY A 134 22.32 6.61 6.31
C GLY A 134 22.18 6.47 4.79
N PHE A 135 20.97 6.51 4.26
CA PHE A 135 20.69 6.49 2.82
C PHE A 135 20.48 7.90 2.28
N LYS A 136 20.95 8.14 1.06
CA LYS A 136 20.55 9.30 0.23
C LYS A 136 19.46 8.86 -0.73
N ASN A 137 18.58 9.78 -1.12
CA ASN A 137 17.46 9.51 -2.02
C ASN A 137 16.57 8.38 -1.48
N TYR A 138 16.25 8.47 -0.18
CA TYR A 138 15.45 7.51 0.56
C TYR A 138 14.00 7.55 0.06
N PHE A 139 13.40 6.39 -0.20
CA PHE A 139 12.03 6.26 -0.66
C PHE A 139 11.08 5.80 0.44
N ASN A 140 9.82 6.17 0.29
CA ASN A 140 8.75 5.72 1.17
C ASN A 140 8.22 4.36 0.69
N ALA A 141 8.04 3.40 1.60
CA ALA A 141 7.64 2.04 1.23
C ALA A 141 6.12 1.87 1.04
N GLY A 142 5.32 2.87 1.41
CA GLY A 142 3.86 2.75 1.41
C GLY A 142 3.19 2.82 0.04
N VAL A 143 3.93 3.24 -0.99
CA VAL A 143 3.49 3.15 -2.39
C VAL A 143 4.67 2.70 -3.24
N MET A 144 4.62 1.47 -3.75
CA MET A 144 5.67 0.90 -4.59
C MET A 144 5.07 -0.06 -5.61
N VAL A 145 5.61 -0.08 -6.84
CA VAL A 145 5.33 -1.16 -7.79
C VAL A 145 6.54 -2.08 -7.83
N PHE A 146 6.37 -3.34 -7.47
CA PHE A 146 7.45 -4.32 -7.45
C PHE A 146 7.59 -4.99 -8.81
N ASN A 147 8.83 -5.07 -9.30
CA ASN A 147 9.21 -6.02 -10.36
C ASN A 147 9.43 -7.37 -9.69
N ASN A 148 8.39 -8.18 -9.63
CA ASN A 148 8.40 -9.38 -8.82
C ASN A 148 9.32 -10.46 -9.41
N PHE A 149 9.33 -10.58 -10.75
CA PHE A 149 10.27 -11.45 -11.44
C PHE A 149 11.72 -11.13 -11.10
N LYS A 150 12.12 -9.85 -11.19
CA LYS A 150 13.49 -9.44 -10.83
C LYS A 150 13.76 -9.63 -9.34
N TYR A 151 12.80 -9.35 -8.47
CA TYR A 151 12.95 -9.55 -7.03
C TYR A 151 13.36 -10.98 -6.68
N ILE A 152 12.71 -11.96 -7.32
CA ILE A 152 12.98 -13.38 -7.12
C ILE A 152 14.34 -13.75 -7.72
N ASN A 153 14.62 -13.35 -8.96
CA ASN A 153 15.89 -13.65 -9.63
C ASN A 153 17.11 -13.08 -8.89
N ASP A 154 16.98 -11.87 -8.35
CA ASP A 154 18.05 -11.21 -7.60
C ASP A 154 18.14 -11.72 -6.16
N ASN A 155 17.32 -12.70 -5.77
CA ASN A 155 17.29 -13.31 -4.44
C ASN A 155 17.10 -12.28 -3.31
N ILE A 156 16.22 -11.29 -3.53
CA ILE A 156 16.08 -10.14 -2.61
C ILE A 156 15.54 -10.56 -1.24
N LEU A 157 14.67 -11.57 -1.15
CA LEU A 157 14.18 -12.07 0.13
C LEU A 157 15.32 -12.55 1.05
N ASN A 158 16.23 -13.38 0.53
CA ASN A 158 17.33 -13.90 1.34
C ASN A 158 18.29 -12.78 1.76
N LYS A 159 18.62 -11.87 0.85
CA LYS A 159 19.41 -10.66 1.17
C LYS A 159 18.74 -9.79 2.22
N SER A 160 17.40 -9.67 2.17
CA SER A 160 16.61 -8.93 3.16
C SER A 160 16.67 -9.59 4.53
N ILE A 161 16.51 -10.92 4.58
CA ILE A 161 16.62 -11.71 5.82
C ILE A 161 18.01 -11.58 6.43
N GLU A 162 19.07 -11.66 5.63
CA GLU A 162 20.45 -11.48 6.09
C GLU A 162 20.70 -10.06 6.62
N TYR A 163 20.23 -9.04 5.91
CA TYR A 163 20.37 -7.66 6.36
C TYR A 163 19.61 -7.41 7.66
N LEU A 164 18.42 -8.00 7.79
CA LEU A 164 17.68 -8.01 9.05
C LEU A 164 18.50 -8.73 10.16
N LYS A 165 19.00 -9.95 9.95
CA LYS A 165 19.85 -10.59 10.98
C LYS A 165 21.03 -9.70 11.39
N TRP A 166 21.68 -9.06 10.42
CA TRP A 166 22.77 -8.12 10.68
C TRP A 166 22.31 -6.96 11.56
N LEU A 167 21.26 -6.21 11.19
CA LEU A 167 20.86 -5.08 12.02
C LEU A 167 20.17 -5.41 13.36
N ASN A 168 19.64 -6.64 13.55
CA ASN A 168 19.31 -7.15 14.89
C ASN A 168 20.55 -7.32 15.77
N GLY A 169 21.67 -7.78 15.20
CA GLY A 169 22.93 -7.95 15.93
C GLY A 169 23.67 -6.64 16.21
N HIS A 170 23.60 -5.68 15.28
CA HIS A 170 24.50 -4.52 15.28
C HIS A 170 23.82 -3.18 15.59
N MET A 171 22.49 -3.09 15.48
CA MET A 171 21.76 -1.85 15.69
C MET A 171 20.67 -2.02 16.74
N GLY A 172 20.86 -1.38 17.91
CA GLY A 172 19.91 -1.44 19.03
C GLY A 172 18.47 -1.06 18.66
N ARG A 173 18.29 -0.17 17.67
CA ARG A 173 17.01 0.22 17.08
C ARG A 173 17.16 0.38 15.57
N TRP A 174 16.19 -0.11 14.82
CA TRP A 174 16.11 0.06 13.37
C TRP A 174 14.69 0.38 12.93
N TYR A 175 14.54 0.96 11.75
CA TYR A 175 13.26 1.43 11.27
C TYR A 175 12.76 0.46 10.20
N ASN A 176 11.84 -0.41 10.63
CA ASN A 176 10.90 -1.18 9.82
C ASN A 176 11.42 -1.82 8.50
N ASP A 177 10.48 -2.25 7.67
CA ASP A 177 10.68 -2.81 6.34
C ASP A 177 11.23 -1.79 5.32
N GLN A 178 10.90 -0.50 5.47
CA GLN A 178 11.29 0.54 4.52
C GLN A 178 12.81 0.68 4.43
N ARG A 179 13.52 0.56 5.56
CA ARG A 179 14.99 0.57 5.55
C ARG A 179 15.57 -0.59 4.76
N VAL A 180 15.01 -1.78 4.95
CA VAL A 180 15.47 -2.99 4.28
C VAL A 180 15.29 -2.83 2.78
N LEU A 181 14.12 -2.40 2.34
CA LEU A 181 13.84 -2.16 0.93
C LEU A 181 14.74 -1.05 0.34
N ASN A 182 14.98 0.03 1.09
CA ASN A 182 15.91 1.08 0.65
C ASN A 182 17.33 0.55 0.47
N LYS A 183 17.78 -0.38 1.32
CA LYS A 183 19.07 -1.06 1.13
C LYS A 183 19.05 -1.98 -0.09
N MET A 184 17.98 -2.75 -0.29
CA MET A 184 17.87 -3.72 -1.38
C MET A 184 17.78 -3.05 -2.76
N PHE A 185 17.10 -1.90 -2.85
CA PHE A 185 16.83 -1.21 -4.12
C PHE A 185 17.66 0.06 -4.31
N ILE A 186 18.76 0.21 -3.56
CA ILE A 186 19.59 1.42 -3.57
C ILE A 186 20.20 1.73 -4.95
N ASP A 187 20.42 0.72 -5.78
CA ASP A 187 20.94 0.87 -7.14
C ASP A 187 19.99 0.28 -8.19
N SER A 188 18.77 -0.11 -7.78
CA SER A 188 17.82 -0.83 -8.63
C SER A 188 16.39 -0.33 -8.42
N ARG A 189 16.13 0.93 -8.80
CA ARG A 189 14.80 1.55 -8.69
C ARG A 189 14.56 2.64 -9.72
N ILE A 190 13.30 2.78 -10.13
CA ILE A 190 12.78 3.93 -10.87
C ILE A 190 12.08 4.85 -9.87
N VAL A 191 12.32 6.15 -9.99
CA VAL A 191 11.71 7.14 -9.10
C VAL A 191 10.60 7.88 -9.83
N PHE A 192 9.39 7.76 -9.30
CA PHE A 192 8.21 8.45 -9.79
C PHE A 192 8.00 9.80 -9.06
N PRO A 193 7.26 10.74 -9.69
CA PRO A 193 6.98 12.04 -9.09
C PRO A 193 6.22 11.96 -7.76
N GLN A 194 6.40 12.96 -6.89
CA GLN A 194 5.78 12.99 -5.55
C GLN A 194 4.26 12.80 -5.56
N LYS A 195 3.57 13.20 -6.63
CA LYS A 195 2.12 13.08 -6.74
C LYS A 195 1.58 11.65 -6.61
N TYR A 196 2.42 10.62 -6.80
CA TYR A 196 2.07 9.21 -6.59
C TYR A 196 2.29 8.73 -5.14
N ASN A 197 2.76 9.58 -4.24
CA ASN A 197 2.83 9.32 -2.80
C ASN A 197 2.90 10.67 -2.06
N GLU A 198 1.88 11.51 -2.24
CA GLU A 198 1.85 12.85 -1.64
C GLU A 198 1.47 12.75 -0.16
N PHE A 199 2.21 13.46 0.70
CA PHE A 199 1.99 13.49 2.14
C PHE A 199 1.85 14.93 2.68
N ASP A 200 2.06 15.95 1.84
CA ASP A 200 1.83 17.34 2.17
C ASP A 200 0.38 17.70 1.89
N PHE A 201 -0.40 17.86 2.96
CA PHE A 201 -1.81 18.27 2.90
C PHE A 201 -2.04 19.57 2.12
N ARG A 202 -1.04 20.46 2.05
CA ARG A 202 -1.13 21.73 1.30
C ARG A 202 -0.98 21.55 -0.21
N LYS A 203 -0.42 20.41 -0.65
CA LYS A 203 -0.24 20.05 -2.06
C LYS A 203 -1.32 19.11 -2.59
N PHE A 204 -2.25 18.70 -1.73
CA PHE A 204 -3.39 17.91 -2.13
C PHE A 204 -4.27 18.70 -3.10
N GLY A 205 -4.54 18.16 -4.28
CA GLY A 205 -5.35 18.80 -5.32
C GLY A 205 -5.46 17.97 -6.60
N ASN A 206 -5.88 18.60 -7.70
CA ASN A 206 -6.13 17.95 -9.00
C ASN A 206 -4.90 17.28 -9.62
N ASN A 207 -3.70 17.54 -9.12
CA ASN A 207 -2.48 16.87 -9.59
C ASN A 207 -2.09 15.65 -8.73
N THR A 208 -2.74 15.45 -7.58
CA THR A 208 -2.46 14.33 -6.69
C THR A 208 -3.02 13.04 -7.28
N LYS A 209 -2.17 12.03 -7.46
CA LYS A 209 -2.56 10.69 -7.90
C LYS A 209 -2.84 9.77 -6.72
N ILE A 210 -1.98 9.81 -5.70
CA ILE A 210 -2.15 9.07 -4.44
C ILE A 210 -1.78 10.00 -3.29
N PHE A 211 -2.64 10.08 -2.29
CA PHE A 211 -2.35 10.76 -1.03
C PHE A 211 -2.14 9.74 0.08
N HIS A 212 -1.07 9.87 0.84
CA HIS A 212 -0.66 8.93 1.87
C HIS A 212 -0.60 9.65 3.22
N PHE A 213 -1.35 9.14 4.21
CA PHE A 213 -1.41 9.68 5.57
C PHE A 213 -0.17 9.29 6.42
N TYR A 214 0.97 9.00 5.77
CA TYR A 214 2.25 8.65 6.39
C TYR A 214 2.67 9.63 7.48
N ARG A 215 2.67 10.93 7.15
CA ARG A 215 3.10 12.03 8.05
C ARG A 215 1.95 12.64 8.86
N ALA A 216 0.75 12.09 8.74
CA ALA A 216 -0.39 12.63 9.43
C ALA A 216 -0.21 12.44 10.94
N LYS A 217 -0.34 13.53 11.71
CA LYS A 217 -0.36 13.46 13.19
C LYS A 217 -1.45 12.51 13.70
N CYS A 218 -2.48 12.32 12.89
CA CYS A 218 -3.53 11.36 13.14
C CYS A 218 -3.88 10.56 11.90
N LYS A 219 -4.01 9.25 12.07
CA LYS A 219 -4.43 8.35 11.02
C LYS A 219 -5.92 8.55 10.69
N PRO A 220 -6.30 8.42 9.40
CA PRO A 220 -7.62 8.81 8.93
C PRO A 220 -8.74 7.90 9.43
N TYR A 221 -8.43 6.75 10.01
CA TYR A 221 -9.39 5.87 10.66
C TYR A 221 -9.62 6.18 12.16
N ASN A 222 -8.80 7.03 12.80
CA ASN A 222 -8.99 7.39 14.21
C ASN A 222 -10.05 8.50 14.37
N GLN A 223 -11.22 8.15 14.90
CA GLN A 223 -12.40 9.04 14.95
C GLN A 223 -12.23 10.25 15.88
N LYS A 224 -11.23 10.25 16.77
CA LYS A 224 -11.00 11.33 17.73
C LYS A 224 -10.31 12.57 17.13
N CYS A 225 -10.00 12.53 15.83
CA CYS A 225 -9.18 13.54 15.19
C CYS A 225 -10.00 14.55 14.41
N ASN A 226 -9.53 15.80 14.42
CA ASN A 226 -10.12 16.85 13.61
C ASN A 226 -9.77 16.63 12.13
N ARG A 227 -10.78 16.26 11.33
CA ARG A 227 -10.69 15.77 9.94
C ARG A 227 -11.17 16.80 8.92
N THR A 228 -10.86 18.07 9.12
CA THR A 228 -11.39 19.16 8.27
C THR A 228 -10.66 19.35 6.94
N GLN A 229 -9.44 18.81 6.81
CA GLN A 229 -8.63 18.97 5.59
C GLN A 229 -9.13 18.06 4.47
N ALA A 230 -8.98 18.50 3.22
CA ALA A 230 -9.53 17.83 2.04
C ALA A 230 -9.20 16.32 1.93
N PRO A 231 -7.97 15.84 2.19
CA PRO A 231 -7.69 14.41 2.18
C PRO A 231 -8.54 13.61 3.18
N TYR A 232 -8.79 14.15 4.38
CA TYR A 232 -9.64 13.48 5.36
C TYR A 232 -11.10 13.47 4.93
N LYS A 233 -11.60 14.57 4.34
CA LYS A 233 -12.96 14.59 3.77
C LYS A 233 -13.13 13.54 2.68
N LEU A 234 -12.12 13.37 1.82
CA LEU A 234 -12.11 12.30 0.81
C LEU A 234 -12.17 10.92 1.45
N TRP A 235 -11.31 10.68 2.44
CA TRP A 235 -11.31 9.44 3.21
C TRP A 235 -12.69 9.16 3.85
N ASP A 236 -13.28 10.17 4.49
CA ASP A 236 -14.58 10.05 5.16
C ASP A 236 -15.70 9.78 4.15
N CYS A 237 -15.65 10.37 2.96
CA CYS A 237 -16.59 10.06 1.88
C CYS A 237 -16.49 8.59 1.44
N PHE A 238 -15.27 8.08 1.22
CA PHE A 238 -15.07 6.67 0.89
C PHE A 238 -15.48 5.75 2.04
N TYR A 239 -15.14 6.09 3.28
CA TYR A 239 -15.52 5.34 4.48
C TYR A 239 -17.04 5.23 4.61
N LYS A 240 -17.75 6.36 4.47
CA LYS A 240 -19.21 6.41 4.50
C LYS A 240 -19.80 5.56 3.39
N THR A 241 -19.29 5.70 2.17
CA THR A 241 -19.79 4.93 1.02
C THR A 241 -19.53 3.43 1.18
N TYR A 242 -18.35 3.03 1.67
CA TYR A 242 -18.00 1.65 1.98
C TYR A 242 -18.93 1.02 3.01
N LYS A 243 -19.37 1.83 3.99
CA LYS A 243 -20.27 1.38 5.05
C LYS A 243 -21.72 1.30 4.58
N GLU A 244 -22.19 2.31 3.87
CA GLU A 244 -23.62 2.51 3.58
C GLU A 244 -24.06 2.00 2.20
N LYS A 245 -23.13 1.90 1.23
CA LYS A 245 -23.42 1.46 -0.14
C LYS A 245 -22.52 0.28 -0.55
N PRO A 246 -22.54 -0.84 0.18
CA PRO A 246 -21.60 -1.95 -0.02
C PRO A 246 -21.72 -2.65 -1.38
N LEU A 247 -22.87 -2.51 -2.06
CA LEU A 247 -23.16 -3.10 -3.37
C LEU A 247 -23.11 -2.09 -4.53
N LEU A 248 -22.58 -0.89 -4.29
CA LEU A 248 -22.53 0.21 -5.27
C LEU A 248 -22.01 -0.24 -6.64
N TRP A 249 -20.99 -1.10 -6.64
CA TRP A 249 -20.30 -1.55 -7.84
C TRP A 249 -20.50 -3.04 -8.14
N ARG A 250 -21.59 -3.65 -7.65
CA ARG A 250 -21.88 -5.06 -7.94
C ARG A 250 -22.10 -5.30 -9.43
N ASP A 251 -22.89 -4.43 -10.07
CA ASP A 251 -23.38 -4.65 -11.43
C ASP A 251 -22.72 -3.73 -12.47
N THR A 252 -22.12 -2.61 -12.04
CA THR A 252 -21.44 -1.64 -12.92
C THR A 252 -20.35 -0.90 -12.17
N ARG A 253 -19.27 -0.49 -12.86
CA ARG A 253 -18.22 0.38 -12.31
C ARG A 253 -18.13 1.75 -12.96
N ASN A 254 -19.09 2.13 -13.82
CA ASN A 254 -19.06 3.44 -14.50
C ASN A 254 -19.43 4.62 -13.57
N ILE A 255 -19.55 4.38 -12.26
CA ILE A 255 -19.90 5.37 -11.26
C ILE A 255 -18.62 5.78 -10.53
N THR A 256 -18.26 7.04 -10.67
CA THR A 256 -17.21 7.69 -9.87
C THR A 256 -17.84 8.39 -8.67
N ILE A 257 -17.27 8.20 -7.49
CA ILE A 257 -17.71 8.78 -6.22
C ILE A 257 -16.57 9.61 -5.59
N CYS A 258 -16.94 10.53 -4.70
CA CYS A 258 -16.07 11.29 -3.79
C CYS A 258 -15.00 12.21 -4.40
N THR A 259 -14.56 11.94 -5.62
CA THR A 259 -13.45 12.61 -6.31
C THR A 259 -13.96 13.71 -7.25
N ASN A 260 -15.11 13.51 -7.89
CA ASN A 260 -15.75 14.51 -8.76
C ASN A 260 -16.15 15.79 -8.00
N GLU A 261 -16.67 15.67 -6.77
CA GLU A 261 -17.14 16.82 -5.99
C GLU A 261 -16.00 17.65 -5.37
N MET A 262 -14.78 17.12 -5.31
CA MET A 262 -13.67 17.81 -4.65
C MET A 262 -12.81 18.67 -5.58
N PHE A 263 -12.90 18.44 -6.88
CA PHE A 263 -12.03 19.06 -7.88
C PHE A 263 -12.79 19.81 -8.98
N ASN A 264 -14.13 19.81 -8.90
CA ASN A 264 -15.03 20.62 -9.71
C ASN A 264 -15.35 21.94 -9.02
#